data_AF-A0A5S3XL30-F1
#
_entry.id   AF-A0A5S3XL30-F1
#
_cell.length_a   1.000
_cell.length_b   1.000
_cell.length_c   1.000
_cell.angle_alpha   90.00
_cell.angle_beta   90.00
_cell.angle_gamma   90.00
#
_symmetry.space_group_name_H-M   'P 1'
#
loop_
_entity.id
_entity.type
_entity.pdbx_description
1 polymer ?
#
loop_
_entity_poly.entity_id
_entity_poly.type
_entity_poly.pdbx_seq_one_letter_code
_entity_poly.pdbx_strand_id
1 'polypeptide(L)'
;MEKQMREHITLANIGHVKYIKTHTSGKLNAVWVHNNYGQGTGIAVSQTASSEFEGTYQVTYFDMHGLEVAHLDLKIVKSGDVFNLTWLKNNAITSLGVGMIHENALCVGYCDTNLPS
;
A
#
# COMPACT_ATOMS: atom_id res chain seq x y z
N MET A 1 0.45 -7.88 -44.51
CA MET A 1 1.55 -8.26 -43.60
C MET A 1 1.45 -7.35 -42.39
N GLU A 2 0.51 -7.62 -41.49
CA GLU A 2 0.27 -6.81 -40.28
C GLU A 2 0.79 -7.58 -39.08
N LYS A 3 2.06 -7.36 -38.76
CA LYS A 3 2.59 -7.80 -37.47
C LYS A 3 2.27 -6.67 -36.50
N GLN A 4 1.04 -6.69 -35.95
CA GLN A 4 0.72 -5.90 -34.76
C GLN A 4 1.76 -6.24 -33.70
N MET A 5 2.65 -5.29 -33.46
CA MET A 5 3.58 -5.29 -32.34
C MET A 5 2.69 -5.17 -31.09
N ARG A 6 2.40 -6.31 -30.46
CA ARG A 6 1.86 -6.32 -29.10
C ARG A 6 2.93 -5.68 -28.24
N GLU A 7 2.74 -4.41 -27.89
CA GLU A 7 3.46 -3.80 -26.79
C GLU A 7 3.25 -4.72 -25.59
N HIS A 8 4.33 -5.38 -25.16
CA HIS A 8 4.38 -5.99 -23.85
C HIS A 8 4.30 -4.84 -22.85
N ILE A 9 3.08 -4.42 -22.49
CA ILE A 9 2.87 -3.57 -21.32
C ILE A 9 3.21 -4.46 -20.13
N THR A 10 4.49 -4.56 -19.79
CA THR A 10 4.88 -4.91 -18.44
C THR A 10 4.38 -3.78 -17.57
N LEU A 11 3.20 -3.95 -16.97
CA LEU A 11 2.75 -3.15 -15.83
C LEU A 11 3.72 -3.41 -14.68
N ALA A 12 4.93 -2.86 -14.77
CA ALA A 12 5.92 -2.89 -13.72
C ALA A 12 5.52 -1.82 -12.70
N ASN A 13 5.54 -2.16 -11.42
CA ASN A 13 5.34 -1.26 -10.28
C ASN A 13 3.88 -1.05 -9.86
N ILE A 14 3.05 -2.10 -9.89
CA ILE A 14 1.71 -2.07 -9.30
C ILE A 14 1.54 -3.13 -8.22
N GLY A 15 0.75 -2.80 -7.20
CA GLY A 15 0.39 -3.71 -6.14
C GLY A 15 -1.01 -3.47 -5.60
N HIS A 16 -1.40 -4.34 -4.68
CA HIS A 16 -2.62 -4.24 -3.91
C HIS A 16 -2.32 -4.55 -2.45
N VAL A 17 -2.93 -3.80 -1.54
CA VAL A 17 -2.83 -4.03 -0.10
C VAL A 17 -4.19 -3.94 0.56
N LYS A 18 -4.43 -4.85 1.50
CA LYS A 18 -5.60 -4.86 2.38
C LYS A 18 -5.16 -4.50 3.79
N TYR A 19 -5.70 -3.43 4.36
CA TYR A 19 -5.51 -3.08 5.77
C TYR A 19 -6.73 -3.47 6.61
N ILE A 20 -6.48 -4.13 7.72
CA ILE A 20 -7.50 -4.61 8.66
C ILE A 20 -7.17 -4.04 10.02
N LYS A 21 -8.14 -3.39 10.67
CA LYS A 21 -7.99 -2.94 12.06
C LYS A 21 -7.81 -4.12 12.99
N THR A 22 -6.89 -4.00 13.94
CA THR A 22 -6.85 -4.93 15.07
C THR A 22 -7.75 -4.42 16.19
N HIS A 23 -8.06 -5.27 17.17
CA HIS A 23 -8.77 -4.88 18.39
C HIS A 23 -7.97 -3.89 19.25
N THR A 24 -6.66 -3.75 18.97
CA THR A 24 -5.79 -2.80 19.66
C THR A 24 -5.86 -1.45 18.96
N SER A 25 -6.18 -0.38 19.70
CA SER A 25 -6.23 0.97 19.13
C SER A 25 -4.90 1.32 18.44
N GLY A 26 -5.00 1.85 17.22
CA GLY A 26 -3.84 2.36 16.49
C GLY A 26 -2.98 1.31 15.77
N LYS A 27 -3.44 0.07 15.56
CA LYS A 27 -2.73 -0.91 14.72
C LYS A 27 -3.58 -1.40 13.55
N LEU A 28 -2.94 -1.50 12.38
CA LEU A 28 -3.51 -2.14 11.18
C LEU A 28 -2.62 -3.33 10.78
N ASN A 29 -3.24 -4.47 10.54
CA ASN A 29 -2.58 -5.59 9.85
C ASN A 29 -2.73 -5.39 8.35
N ALA A 30 -1.67 -5.67 7.59
CA ALA A 30 -1.65 -5.60 6.14
C ALA A 30 -1.42 -6.97 5.52
N VAL A 31 -2.07 -7.23 4.39
CA VAL A 31 -1.72 -8.30 3.44
C VAL A 31 -1.54 -7.64 2.09
N TRP A 32 -0.41 -7.89 1.44
CA TRP A 32 -0.03 -7.19 0.21
C TRP A 32 0.44 -8.15 -0.88
N VAL A 33 0.28 -7.71 -2.12
CA VAL A 33 0.84 -8.33 -3.33
C VAL A 33 1.36 -7.23 -4.24
N HIS A 34 2.48 -7.49 -4.89
CA HIS A 34 3.14 -6.59 -5.83
C HIS A 34 3.71 -7.38 -6.99
N ASN A 35 3.54 -6.87 -8.21
CA ASN A 35 3.91 -7.60 -9.43
C ASN A 35 5.41 -7.90 -9.53
N ASN A 36 6.28 -7.05 -8.93
CA ASN A 36 7.74 -7.21 -8.94
C ASN A 36 8.32 -7.81 -7.64
N TYR A 37 7.59 -7.75 -6.53
CA TYR A 37 8.13 -8.09 -5.20
C TYR A 37 7.42 -9.28 -4.55
N GLY A 38 6.44 -9.89 -5.23
CA GLY A 38 5.72 -11.04 -4.72
C GLY A 38 4.59 -10.62 -3.77
N GLN A 39 4.49 -11.28 -2.61
CA GLN A 39 3.41 -11.04 -1.65
C GLN A 39 3.90 -11.24 -0.22
N GLY A 40 3.14 -10.72 0.74
CA GLY A 40 3.47 -10.88 2.15
C GLY A 40 2.50 -10.18 3.09
N THR A 41 2.99 -9.86 4.28
CA THR A 41 2.21 -9.22 5.34
C THR A 41 2.83 -7.90 5.78
N GLY A 42 2.14 -7.16 6.62
CA GLY A 42 2.69 -5.96 7.24
C GLY A 42 1.94 -5.53 8.48
N ILE A 43 2.55 -4.63 9.24
CA ILE A 43 1.97 -4.05 10.44
C ILE A 43 2.17 -2.54 10.36
N ALA A 44 1.07 -1.80 10.41
CA ALA A 44 1.09 -0.34 10.51
C ALA A 44 0.73 0.08 11.93
N VAL A 45 1.61 0.85 12.57
CA VAL A 45 1.40 1.38 13.93
C VAL A 45 1.17 2.87 13.81
N SER A 46 0.04 3.33 14.32
CA SER A 46 -0.39 4.71 14.19
C SER A 46 0.41 5.62 15.11
N GLN A 47 0.75 6.79 14.57
CA GLN A 47 1.25 7.93 15.32
C GLN A 47 0.12 8.92 15.62
N THR A 48 -0.87 9.02 14.72
CA THR A 48 -2.09 9.82 14.88
C THR A 48 -3.27 9.02 14.32
N ALA A 49 -4.04 8.32 15.17
CA ALA A 49 -5.13 7.44 14.70
C ALA A 49 -6.47 8.16 14.76
N SER A 50 -7.25 8.09 13.68
CA SER A 50 -8.66 8.47 13.68
C SER A 50 -9.60 7.26 13.89
N SER A 51 -10.91 7.50 13.83
CA SER A 51 -11.94 6.49 14.08
C SER A 51 -12.14 5.47 12.96
N GLU A 52 -11.78 5.80 11.71
CA GLU A 52 -11.82 4.90 10.55
C GLU A 52 -10.39 4.45 10.19
N PHE A 53 -9.84 4.80 9.03
CA PHE A 53 -8.48 4.41 8.62
C PHE A 53 -7.55 5.60 8.43
N GLU A 54 -8.06 6.82 8.54
CA GLU A 54 -7.29 8.05 8.35
C GLU A 54 -6.27 8.21 9.47
N GLY A 55 -5.10 8.70 9.10
CA GLY A 55 -4.03 8.94 10.04
C GLY A 55 -2.65 8.81 9.40
N THR A 56 -1.65 8.98 10.26
CA THR A 56 -0.26 8.65 9.95
C THR A 56 0.16 7.40 10.69
N TYR A 57 0.91 6.54 10.00
CA TYR A 57 1.37 5.27 10.49
C TYR A 57 2.83 5.06 10.11
N GLN A 58 3.56 4.34 10.95
CA GLN A 58 4.81 3.71 10.60
C GLN A 58 4.50 2.26 10.23
N VAL A 59 4.79 1.86 8.99
CA VAL A 59 4.47 0.52 8.47
C VAL A 59 5.74 -0.27 8.20
N THR A 60 5.74 -1.53 8.67
CA THR A 60 6.77 -2.51 8.32
C THR A 60 6.12 -3.63 7.53
N TYR A 61 6.73 -3.98 6.39
CA TYR A 61 6.28 -5.07 5.51
C TYR A 61 7.27 -6.22 5.54
N PHE A 62 6.72 -7.42 5.46
CA PHE A 62 7.44 -8.67 5.46
C PHE A 62 7.05 -9.50 4.24
N ASP A 63 7.99 -10.26 3.69
CA ASP A 63 7.72 -11.25 2.65
C ASP A 63 7.03 -12.51 3.21
N MET A 64 6.80 -13.50 2.34
CA MET A 64 6.20 -14.78 2.72
C MET A 64 7.03 -15.62 3.70
N HIS A 65 8.31 -15.30 3.89
CA HIS A 65 9.19 -15.96 4.86
C HIS A 65 9.29 -15.18 6.18
N GLY A 66 8.59 -14.05 6.30
CA GLY A 66 8.62 -13.18 7.47
C GLY A 66 9.85 -12.28 7.52
N LEU A 67 10.62 -12.15 6.43
CA LEU A 67 11.75 -11.24 6.36
C LEU A 67 11.25 -9.82 6.05
N GLU A 68 11.76 -8.83 6.76
CA GLU A 68 11.44 -7.42 6.50
C GLU A 68 11.93 -7.01 5.10
N VAL A 69 11.02 -6.44 4.29
CA VAL A 69 11.30 -5.98 2.93
C VAL A 69 11.16 -4.46 2.78
N ALA A 70 10.39 -3.82 3.65
CA ALA A 70 10.24 -2.37 3.63
C ALA A 70 9.80 -1.83 5.00
N HIS A 71 10.25 -0.62 5.29
CA HIS A 71 9.87 0.17 6.44
C HIS A 71 9.60 1.59 5.98
N LEU A 72 8.36 2.07 6.12
CA LEU A 72 7.85 3.27 5.45
C LEU A 72 6.96 4.09 6.39
N ASP A 73 6.89 5.39 6.13
CA ASP A 73 5.82 6.23 6.63
C ASP A 73 4.60 6.08 5.71
N LEU A 74 3.41 5.98 6.30
CA LEU A 74 2.15 5.82 5.59
C LEU A 74 1.19 6.92 6.03
N LYS A 75 0.67 7.67 5.05
CA LYS A 75 -0.40 8.63 5.25
C LYS A 75 -1.67 8.14 4.56
N ILE A 76 -2.78 8.10 5.30
CA ILE A 76 -4.10 7.74 4.80
C ILE A 76 -5.04 8.93 4.97
N VAL A 77 -5.66 9.38 3.88
CA VAL A 77 -6.61 10.50 3.87
C VAL A 77 -7.91 10.08 3.21
N LYS A 78 -9.04 10.24 3.90
CA LYS A 78 -10.37 10.03 3.34
C LYS A 78 -10.82 11.24 2.52
N SER A 79 -11.40 11.00 1.36
CA SER A 79 -11.99 12.01 0.48
C SER A 79 -13.32 11.48 -0.05
N GLY A 80 -14.42 11.86 0.58
CA GLY A 80 -15.73 11.23 0.34
C GLY A 80 -15.71 9.76 0.74
N ASP A 81 -16.03 8.88 -0.20
CA ASP A 81 -16.12 7.43 0.01
C ASP A 81 -14.81 6.67 -0.33
N VAL A 82 -13.77 7.39 -0.77
CA VAL A 82 -12.47 6.81 -1.12
C VAL A 82 -11.38 7.25 -0.15
N PHE A 83 -10.32 6.45 -0.10
CA PHE A 83 -9.12 6.72 0.68
C PHE A 83 -7.93 6.86 -0.27
N ASN A 84 -7.18 7.94 -0.10
CA ASN A 84 -5.91 8.16 -0.77
C ASN A 84 -4.77 7.81 0.18
N LEU A 85 -3.83 7.01 -0.30
CA LEU A 85 -2.69 6.55 0.46
C LEU A 85 -1.40 7.06 -0.18
N THR A 86 -0.47 7.49 0.68
CA THR A 86 0.88 7.89 0.29
C THR A 86 1.87 7.16 1.17
N TRP A 87 2.78 6.43 0.55
CA TRP A 87 3.90 5.79 1.22
C TRP A 87 5.15 6.62 1.00
N LEU A 88 5.94 6.80 2.06
CA LEU A 88 7.16 7.58 2.03
C LEU A 88 8.33 6.81 2.67
N LYS A 89 9.52 7.07 2.15
CA LYS A 89 10.79 6.67 2.77
C LYS A 89 11.66 7.91 2.89
N ASN A 90 12.08 8.24 4.11
CA ASN A 90 12.87 9.45 4.39
C ASN A 90 12.22 10.72 3.80
N ASN A 91 10.89 10.87 3.97
CA ASN A 91 10.07 11.97 3.42
C ASN A 91 9.94 12.02 1.88
N ALA A 92 10.52 11.09 1.13
CA ALA A 92 10.30 10.97 -0.31
C ALA A 92 9.15 10.02 -0.60
N ILE A 93 8.22 10.42 -1.48
CA ILE A 93 7.09 9.57 -1.91
C ILE A 93 7.63 8.39 -2.71
N THR A 94 7.31 7.17 -2.28
CA THR A 94 7.69 5.94 -2.98
C THR A 94 6.53 5.34 -3.76
N SER A 95 5.30 5.50 -3.27
CA SER A 95 4.10 4.90 -3.85
C SER A 95 2.87 5.75 -3.56
N LEU A 96 1.90 5.69 -4.48
CA LEU A 96 0.58 6.31 -4.35
C LEU A 96 -0.50 5.26 -4.55
N GLY A 97 -1.59 5.36 -3.80
CA GLY A 97 -2.68 4.41 -3.89
C GLY A 97 -4.04 5.02 -3.63
N VAL A 98 -5.06 4.34 -4.14
CA VAL A 98 -6.47 4.66 -3.92
C VAL A 98 -7.21 3.39 -3.53
N GLY A 99 -8.12 3.52 -2.58
CA GLY A 99 -8.90 2.40 -2.10
C GLY A 99 -10.24 2.79 -1.52
N MET A 100 -10.99 1.76 -1.18
CA MET A 100 -12.30 1.88 -0.54
C MET A 100 -12.42 0.82 0.56
N ILE A 101 -13.33 1.05 1.49
CA ILE A 101 -13.66 0.04 2.49
C ILE A 101 -14.54 -1.03 1.83
N HIS A 102 -14.15 -2.28 1.97
CA HIS A 102 -15.00 -3.44 1.68
C HIS A 102 -15.06 -4.30 2.94
N GLU A 103 -16.29 -4.56 3.42
CA GLU A 103 -16.56 -5.17 4.72
C GLU A 103 -15.89 -4.38 5.86
N ASN A 104 -14.80 -4.90 6.41
CA ASN A 104 -14.07 -4.31 7.54
C ASN A 104 -12.59 -4.06 7.21
N ALA A 105 -12.29 -3.86 5.93
CA ALA A 105 -10.92 -3.66 5.47
C ALA A 105 -10.84 -2.56 4.43
N LEU A 106 -9.76 -1.79 4.49
CA LEU A 106 -9.39 -0.85 3.45
C LEU A 106 -8.60 -1.59 2.37
N CYS A 107 -9.22 -1.77 1.20
CA CYS A 107 -8.62 -2.44 0.04
C CYS A 107 -8.12 -1.38 -0.94
N VAL A 108 -6.82 -1.43 -1.26
CA VAL A 108 -6.11 -0.35 -1.95
C VAL A 108 -5.29 -0.91 -3.10
N GLY A 109 -5.52 -0.40 -4.31
CA GLY A 109 -4.56 -0.53 -5.40
C GLY A 109 -3.53 0.58 -5.31
N TYR A 110 -2.27 0.27 -5.59
CA TYR A 110 -1.19 1.25 -5.58
C TYR A 110 -0.21 1.04 -6.73
N CYS A 111 0.53 2.09 -7.05
CA CYS A 111 1.69 2.01 -7.91
C CYS A 111 2.90 2.69 -7.25
N ASP A 112 4.10 2.18 -7.53
CA ASP A 112 5.32 2.87 -7.12
C ASP A 112 5.58 4.05 -8.05
N THR A 113 6.00 5.17 -7.49
CA THR A 113 6.22 6.43 -8.20
C THR A 113 7.59 6.55 -8.83
N ASN A 114 8.37 5.47 -8.93
CA ASN A 114 9.69 5.49 -9.55
C ASN A 114 9.57 5.89 -11.04
N LEU A 115 9.74 7.17 -11.35
CA LEU A 115 10.45 7.57 -12.55
C LEU A 115 11.94 7.31 -12.27
N PRO A 116 12.64 6.52 -13.09
CA PRO A 116 14.09 6.48 -13.01
C PRO A 116 14.60 7.91 -13.23
N SER A 117 15.46 8.39 -12.34
CA SER A 117 16.36 9.52 -12.61
C SER A 117 17.38 9.13 -13.65
#